data_AF-A0A2H2Z0M5-F1
#
_entry.id   AF-A0A2H2Z0M5-F1
#
_cell.length_a   1.000
_cell.length_b   1.000
_cell.length_c   1.000
_cell.angle_alpha   90.00
_cell.angle_beta   90.00
_cell.angle_gamma   90.00
#
_symmetry.space_group_name_H-M   'P 1'
#
loop_
_entity.id
_entity.type
_entity.pdbx_description
1 polymer ?
#
loop_
_entity_poly.entity_id
_entity_poly.type
_entity_poly.pdbx_seq_one_letter_code
_entity_poly.pdbx_strand_id
1 'polypeptide(L)'
;MANITGGIIPAINHLDIGGYNVFYREAGPANAPTILLLHGFPTSSFMLRHLIPILALPLRIDHLTGSAVEGLGPFWDPVKVYWESGSKTDRDALDGVLSFNTTMGQYTGGTENPAILEHESWWLDWTLMANRPGNDDYQLDLFYDYRNNVKQYPEFQEYFRNSQVPLLAVWGQKDTM
;
A
#
# COMPACT_ATOMS: atom_id res chain seq x y z
N MET A 1 17.59 28.83 -17.72
CA MET A 1 17.64 27.71 -16.77
C MET A 1 16.75 28.06 -15.60
N ALA A 2 15.65 27.32 -15.38
CA ALA A 2 14.75 27.58 -14.26
C ALA A 2 15.34 26.95 -12.99
N ASN A 3 15.41 27.74 -11.92
CA ASN A 3 16.01 27.39 -10.65
C ASN A 3 15.01 26.51 -9.86
N ILE A 4 15.32 25.22 -9.69
CA ILE A 4 14.46 24.24 -9.01
C ILE A 4 14.83 24.21 -7.51
N THR A 5 14.62 25.31 -6.80
CA THR A 5 14.95 25.40 -5.35
C THR A 5 13.72 25.43 -4.44
N GLY A 6 12.51 25.38 -4.98
CA GLY A 6 11.27 25.17 -4.21
C GLY A 6 10.63 23.84 -4.61
N GLY A 7 10.81 22.78 -3.82
CA GLY A 7 10.19 21.49 -4.09
C GLY A 7 8.66 21.59 -4.02
N ILE A 8 7.96 20.92 -4.94
CA ILE A 8 6.50 20.76 -4.85
C ILE A 8 6.23 19.84 -3.66
N ILE A 9 5.76 20.40 -2.55
CA ILE A 9 5.33 19.64 -1.38
C ILE A 9 3.89 19.17 -1.65
N PRO A 10 3.61 17.86 -1.64
CA PRO A 10 2.25 17.37 -1.83
C PRO A 10 1.35 17.83 -0.69
N ALA A 11 0.21 18.43 -1.02
CA ALA A 11 -0.84 18.72 -0.07
C ALA A 11 -1.41 17.41 0.48
N ILE A 12 -1.75 17.42 1.77
CA ILE A 12 -2.47 16.33 2.43
C ILE A 12 -3.94 16.71 2.46
N ASN A 13 -4.78 15.85 1.92
CA ASN A 13 -6.22 16.06 1.86
C ASN A 13 -6.97 14.84 2.40
N HIS A 14 -8.23 15.09 2.70
CA HIS A 14 -9.16 14.12 3.26
C HIS A 14 -10.51 14.25 2.56
N LEU A 15 -11.15 13.13 2.26
CA LEU A 15 -12.49 13.08 1.68
C LEU A 15 -13.35 12.10 2.46
N ASP A 16 -14.58 12.49 2.78
CA ASP A 16 -15.57 11.55 3.29
C ASP A 16 -16.14 10.73 2.12
N ILE A 17 -15.95 9.42 2.16
CA ILE A 17 -16.52 8.47 1.22
C ILE A 17 -17.30 7.45 2.01
N GLY A 18 -18.63 7.54 1.98
CA GLY A 18 -19.51 6.60 2.67
C GLY A 18 -19.34 6.60 4.19
N GLY A 19 -19.00 7.74 4.80
CA GLY A 19 -18.72 7.85 6.24
C GLY A 19 -17.31 7.45 6.65
N TYR A 20 -16.44 7.11 5.69
CA TYR A 20 -15.03 6.85 5.92
C TYR A 20 -14.20 8.06 5.51
N ASN A 21 -13.33 8.53 6.40
CA ASN A 21 -12.39 9.60 6.11
C ASN A 21 -11.17 9.04 5.37
N VAL A 22 -11.11 9.27 4.06
CA VAL A 22 -10.06 8.77 3.18
C VAL A 22 -8.96 9.82 2.99
N PHE A 23 -7.74 9.46 3.35
CA PHE A 23 -6.55 10.28 3.14
C PHE A 23 -6.04 10.15 1.70
N TYR A 24 -5.65 11.28 1.09
CA TYR A 24 -4.90 11.29 -0.17
C TYR A 24 -3.89 12.43 -0.23
N ARG A 25 -2.92 12.31 -1.15
CA ARG A 25 -1.93 13.35 -1.46
C ARG A 25 -2.22 13.94 -2.81
N GLU A 26 -2.12 15.26 -2.90
CA GLU A 26 -2.32 16.00 -4.14
C GLU A 26 -1.14 16.93 -4.44
N ALA A 27 -0.72 16.99 -5.70
CA ALA A 27 0.34 17.91 -6.14
C ALA A 27 0.15 18.30 -7.61
N GLY A 28 0.66 19.49 -7.99
CA GLY A 28 0.67 20.00 -9.36
C GLY A 28 -0.43 21.02 -9.67
N PRO A 29 -0.45 21.59 -10.90
CA PRO A 29 -1.42 22.61 -11.28
C PRO A 29 -2.85 22.05 -11.40
N ALA A 30 -3.84 22.76 -10.88
CA ALA A 30 -5.25 22.33 -10.91
C ALA A 30 -5.82 22.14 -12.32
N ASN A 31 -5.23 22.79 -13.33
CA ASN A 31 -5.63 22.72 -14.75
C ASN A 31 -4.76 21.78 -15.60
N ALA A 32 -3.83 21.04 -14.98
CA ALA A 32 -3.03 20.04 -15.68
C ALA A 32 -3.78 18.69 -15.79
N PRO A 33 -3.44 17.84 -16.78
CA PRO A 33 -3.92 16.46 -16.81
C PRO A 33 -3.60 15.75 -15.49
N THR A 34 -4.59 15.02 -14.95
CA THR A 34 -4.46 14.33 -13.67
C THR A 34 -4.03 12.88 -13.87
N ILE A 35 -3.06 12.43 -13.10
CA ILE A 35 -2.65 11.02 -12.98
C ILE A 35 -3.00 10.53 -11.57
N LEU A 36 -3.74 9.44 -11.52
CA LEU A 36 -3.92 8.68 -10.28
C LEU A 36 -2.71 7.76 -10.06
N LEU A 37 -2.15 7.76 -8.85
CA LEU A 37 -1.13 6.82 -8.38
C LEU A 37 -1.75 5.84 -7.40
N LEU A 38 -1.41 4.56 -7.50
CA LEU A 38 -1.91 3.52 -6.61
C LEU A 38 -0.74 2.84 -5.90
N HIS A 39 -0.88 2.54 -4.60
CA HIS A 39 0.05 1.64 -3.90
C HIS A 39 -0.63 0.33 -3.50
N GLY A 40 0.17 -0.70 -3.32
CA GLY A 40 -0.25 -2.00 -2.81
C GLY A 40 0.01 -2.18 -1.31
N PHE A 41 -0.33 -3.37 -0.82
CA PHE A 41 0.10 -3.87 0.47
C PHE A 41 1.62 -4.15 0.47
N PRO A 42 2.35 -3.96 1.58
CA PRO A 42 1.95 -3.39 2.88
C PRO A 42 2.26 -1.89 2.98
N THR A 43 2.17 -1.14 1.89
CA THR A 43 2.77 0.19 1.80
C THR A 43 1.74 1.32 1.89
N SER A 44 2.22 2.56 1.85
CA SER A 44 1.37 3.76 1.86
C SER A 44 1.80 4.74 0.76
N SER A 45 1.07 5.86 0.61
CA SER A 45 1.44 6.95 -0.30
C SER A 45 2.87 7.46 -0.06
N PHE A 46 3.43 7.21 1.12
CA PHE A 46 4.82 7.51 1.46
C PHE A 46 5.83 6.81 0.55
N MET A 47 5.51 5.65 -0.03
CA MET A 47 6.35 5.00 -1.04
C MET A 47 6.63 5.94 -2.22
N LEU A 48 5.64 6.74 -2.61
CA LEU A 48 5.67 7.59 -3.79
C LEU A 48 6.22 8.99 -3.50
N ARG A 49 6.66 9.28 -2.26
CA ARG A 49 7.08 10.63 -1.81
C ARG A 49 8.18 11.27 -2.66
N HIS A 50 9.03 10.46 -3.30
CA HIS A 50 10.08 10.95 -4.19
C HIS A 50 9.64 11.02 -5.66
N LEU A 51 8.60 10.27 -6.05
CA LEU A 51 8.03 10.28 -7.39
C LEU A 51 7.06 11.45 -7.58
N ILE A 52 6.22 11.73 -6.57
CA ILE A 52 5.20 12.78 -6.65
C ILE A 52 5.79 14.15 -7.03
N PRO A 53 6.89 14.64 -6.40
CA PRO A 53 7.46 15.94 -6.75
C PRO A 53 8.01 16.01 -8.19
N ILE A 54 8.43 14.87 -8.75
CA ILE A 54 8.95 14.79 -10.12
C ILE A 54 7.80 14.87 -11.13
N LEU A 55 6.72 14.13 -10.89
CA LEU A 55 5.55 14.08 -11.79
C LEU A 55 4.65 15.31 -11.67
N ALA A 56 4.65 15.98 -10.52
CA ALA A 56 3.81 17.15 -10.27
C ALA A 56 4.21 18.41 -11.06
N LEU A 57 5.34 18.37 -11.78
CA LEU A 57 5.80 19.48 -12.61
C LEU A 57 4.92 19.67 -13.87
N PRO A 58 4.61 18.61 -14.64
CA PRO A 58 3.66 18.68 -15.76
C PRO A 58 2.22 18.20 -15.47
N LEU A 59 1.95 17.53 -14.34
CA LEU A 59 0.70 16.79 -14.11
C LEU A 59 0.10 17.08 -12.72
N ARG A 60 -1.20 16.88 -12.56
CA ARG A 60 -1.87 16.77 -11.25
C ARG A 60 -1.81 15.33 -10.76
N ILE A 61 -1.57 15.09 -9.48
CA ILE A 61 -1.43 13.73 -8.92
C ILE A 61 -2.47 13.48 -7.83
N ASP A 62 -3.18 12.35 -7.90
CA ASP A 62 -4.06 11.83 -6.83
C ASP A 62 -3.57 10.43 -6.39
N HIS A 63 -3.95 9.95 -5.20
CA HIS A 63 -3.43 8.69 -4.64
C HIS A 63 -4.51 7.77 -4.04
N LEU A 64 -4.52 6.47 -4.36
CA LEU A 64 -5.44 5.43 -3.81
C LEU A 64 -4.75 4.06 -3.58
N THR A 65 -5.41 3.07 -2.97
CA THR A 65 -4.82 1.78 -2.56
C THR A 65 -5.41 0.56 -3.29
N GLY A 66 -4.63 -0.50 -3.51
CA GLY A 66 -5.19 -1.85 -3.65
C GLY A 66 -4.28 -2.96 -4.23
N SER A 67 -4.55 -4.24 -3.87
CA SER A 67 -4.15 -5.44 -4.65
C SER A 67 -5.35 -6.34 -5.00
N ALA A 68 -5.41 -6.83 -6.25
CA ALA A 68 -6.45 -7.76 -6.75
C ALA A 68 -6.16 -9.21 -6.32
N VAL A 69 -7.13 -10.14 -6.45
CA VAL A 69 -6.92 -11.57 -6.14
C VAL A 69 -5.70 -12.14 -6.87
N GLU A 70 -5.55 -11.76 -8.14
CA GLU A 70 -4.48 -12.22 -9.02
C GLU A 70 -3.10 -11.75 -8.55
N GLY A 71 -3.04 -10.73 -7.69
CA GLY A 71 -1.81 -10.21 -7.07
C GLY A 71 -1.54 -10.76 -5.67
N LEU A 72 -2.31 -11.75 -5.19
CA LEU A 72 -2.11 -12.39 -3.87
C LEU A 72 -1.40 -13.74 -4.02
N GLY A 73 -0.06 -13.74 -4.00
CA GLY A 73 0.72 -14.97 -4.08
C GLY A 73 0.81 -15.76 -2.76
N PRO A 74 1.78 -16.69 -2.65
CA PRO A 74 1.77 -17.76 -1.64
C PRO A 74 1.74 -17.29 -0.18
N PHE A 75 2.23 -16.08 0.09
CA PHE A 75 2.13 -15.46 1.41
C PHE A 75 0.68 -15.39 1.92
N TRP A 76 -0.28 -15.20 1.02
CA TRP A 76 -1.70 -15.03 1.35
C TRP A 76 -2.46 -16.34 1.52
N ASP A 77 -1.88 -17.49 1.18
CA ASP A 77 -2.60 -18.77 1.21
C ASP A 77 -3.14 -19.15 2.60
N PRO A 78 -2.37 -19.06 3.71
CA PRO A 78 -2.94 -19.30 5.03
C PRO A 78 -3.99 -18.25 5.43
N VAL A 79 -3.85 -17.01 4.93
CA VAL A 79 -4.83 -15.95 5.17
C VAL A 79 -6.15 -16.25 4.43
N LYS A 80 -6.09 -16.77 3.20
CA LYS A 80 -7.27 -17.21 2.44
C LYS A 80 -8.00 -18.35 3.14
N VAL A 81 -7.28 -19.31 3.72
CA VAL A 81 -7.88 -20.37 4.56
C VAL A 81 -8.64 -19.74 5.73
N TYR A 82 -8.03 -18.78 6.43
CA TYR A 82 -8.70 -18.06 7.52
C TYR A 82 -9.92 -17.25 7.03
N TRP A 83 -9.88 -16.65 5.84
CA TRP A 83 -11.03 -15.94 5.26
C TRP A 83 -12.24 -16.84 5.06
N GLU A 84 -12.03 -18.07 4.61
CA GLU A 84 -13.08 -19.07 4.38
C GLU A 84 -13.62 -19.62 5.71
N SER A 85 -12.74 -19.95 6.65
CA SER A 85 -13.15 -20.62 7.88
C SER A 85 -13.67 -19.68 8.96
N GLY A 86 -13.08 -18.48 9.07
CA GLY A 86 -13.28 -17.56 10.20
C GLY A 86 -12.93 -18.17 11.57
N SER A 87 -12.22 -19.30 11.59
CA SER A 87 -12.01 -20.08 12.81
C SER A 87 -10.90 -19.48 13.67
N LYS A 88 -10.99 -19.66 15.00
CA LYS A 88 -9.91 -19.28 15.91
C LYS A 88 -8.64 -20.07 15.61
N THR A 89 -8.75 -21.35 15.27
CA THR A 89 -7.60 -22.20 14.95
C THR A 89 -6.80 -21.65 13.77
N ASP A 90 -7.48 -21.25 12.69
CA ASP A 90 -6.80 -20.71 11.51
C ASP A 90 -6.28 -19.29 11.75
N ARG A 91 -6.97 -18.50 12.59
CA ARG A 91 -6.44 -17.21 13.07
C ARG A 91 -5.14 -17.40 13.84
N ASP A 92 -5.12 -18.31 14.80
CA ASP A 92 -3.96 -18.59 15.65
C ASP A 92 -2.78 -19.12 14.80
N ALA A 93 -3.06 -19.82 13.70
CA ALA A 93 -2.06 -20.30 12.75
C ALA A 93 -1.40 -19.19 11.92
N LEU A 94 -1.86 -17.94 12.02
CA LEU A 94 -1.26 -16.78 11.35
C LEU A 94 -0.15 -16.10 12.18
N ASP A 95 0.28 -16.65 13.32
CA ASP A 95 1.32 -16.05 14.17
C ASP A 95 2.59 -15.63 13.39
N GLY A 96 2.98 -16.43 12.39
CA GLY A 96 4.13 -16.17 11.53
C GLY A 96 4.00 -14.92 10.65
N VAL A 97 2.78 -14.48 10.30
CA VAL A 97 2.58 -13.30 9.44
C VAL A 97 2.97 -11.99 10.12
N LEU A 98 3.03 -11.99 11.45
CA LEU A 98 3.46 -10.84 12.26
C LEU A 98 4.87 -11.00 12.84
N SER A 99 5.61 -12.02 12.40
CA SER A 99 6.95 -12.30 12.91
C SER A 99 7.98 -11.25 12.47
N PHE A 100 9.09 -11.19 13.20
CA PHE A 100 10.24 -10.36 12.83
C PHE A 100 10.74 -10.70 11.43
N ASN A 101 10.85 -12.00 11.10
CA ASN A 101 11.32 -12.45 9.80
C ASN A 101 10.38 -12.02 8.67
N THR A 102 9.06 -12.07 8.89
CA THR A 102 8.08 -11.56 7.92
C THR A 102 8.23 -10.06 7.74
N THR A 103 8.39 -9.30 8.83
CA THR A 103 8.61 -7.85 8.76
C THR A 103 9.89 -7.54 7.99
N MET A 104 11.02 -8.18 8.30
CA MET A 104 12.28 -8.04 7.57
C MET A 104 12.13 -8.43 6.08
N GLY A 105 11.37 -9.48 5.79
CA GLY A 105 11.03 -9.92 4.43
C GLY A 105 10.35 -8.83 3.59
N GLN A 106 9.52 -7.98 4.19
CA GLN A 106 8.84 -6.87 3.49
C GLN A 106 9.81 -5.77 3.01
N TYR A 107 10.98 -5.63 3.63
CA TYR A 107 12.02 -4.67 3.21
C TYR A 107 13.04 -5.31 2.26
N THR A 108 13.33 -6.59 2.50
CA THR A 108 14.42 -7.31 1.83
C THR A 108 13.97 -8.10 0.61
N GLY A 109 12.67 -8.35 0.46
CA GLY A 109 12.11 -9.00 -0.72
C GLY A 109 12.37 -8.19 -1.99
N GLY A 110 12.84 -8.86 -3.04
CA GLY A 110 13.04 -8.24 -4.36
C GLY A 110 14.28 -7.34 -4.49
N THR A 111 14.98 -6.97 -3.42
CA THR A 111 16.21 -6.16 -3.52
C THR A 111 17.41 -6.98 -4.02
N GLU A 112 18.18 -6.41 -4.94
CA GLU A 112 19.47 -6.99 -5.37
C GLU A 112 20.58 -6.79 -4.34
N ASN A 113 20.44 -5.78 -3.48
CA ASN A 113 21.47 -5.40 -2.52
C ASN A 113 20.85 -5.07 -1.15
N PRO A 114 20.67 -6.05 -0.26
CA PRO A 114 20.15 -5.81 1.07
C PRO A 114 21.02 -4.87 1.92
N ALA A 115 22.32 -4.74 1.62
CA ALA A 115 23.26 -3.97 2.44
C ALA A 115 23.08 -2.45 2.35
N ILE A 116 22.28 -1.94 1.40
CA ILE A 116 21.94 -0.52 1.30
C ILE A 116 20.65 -0.16 2.05
N LEU A 117 19.96 -1.17 2.60
CA LEU A 117 18.76 -0.94 3.40
C LEU A 117 19.17 -0.51 4.80
N GLU A 118 18.44 0.46 5.35
CA GLU A 118 18.63 0.89 6.74
C GLU A 118 18.08 -0.19 7.68
N HIS A 119 18.98 -1.02 8.20
CA HIS A 119 18.63 -2.23 8.97
C HIS A 119 17.78 -1.95 10.21
N GLU A 120 17.90 -0.76 10.79
CA GLU A 120 17.10 -0.32 11.92
C GLU A 120 15.60 -0.19 11.59
N SER A 121 15.23 -0.06 10.31
CA SER A 121 13.85 0.20 9.91
C SER A 121 12.92 -0.97 10.25
N TRP A 122 13.28 -2.19 9.85
CA TRP A 122 12.44 -3.37 10.17
C TRP A 122 12.50 -3.74 11.65
N TRP A 123 13.61 -3.45 12.33
CA TRP A 123 13.70 -3.61 13.79
C TRP A 123 12.75 -2.66 14.50
N LEU A 124 12.73 -1.39 14.12
CA LEU A 124 11.84 -0.39 14.70
C LEU A 124 10.37 -0.75 14.43
N ASP A 125 10.02 -1.05 13.19
CA ASP A 125 8.64 -1.36 12.81
C ASP A 125 8.15 -2.62 13.51
N TRP A 126 8.95 -3.70 13.53
CA TRP A 126 8.59 -4.91 14.27
C TRP A 126 8.48 -4.64 15.78
N THR A 127 9.39 -3.87 16.36
CA THR A 127 9.37 -3.53 17.80
C THR A 127 8.12 -2.71 18.16
N LEU A 128 7.74 -1.74 17.33
CA LEU A 128 6.54 -0.93 17.51
C LEU A 128 5.27 -1.77 17.35
N MET A 129 5.27 -2.74 16.44
CA MET A 129 4.14 -3.66 16.28
C MET A 129 4.04 -4.66 17.44
N ALA A 130 5.15 -5.26 17.85
CA ALA A 130 5.19 -6.32 18.86
C ALA A 130 4.98 -5.82 20.29
N ASN A 131 5.39 -4.57 20.60
CA ASN A 131 5.30 -4.03 21.96
C ASN A 131 4.01 -3.26 22.26
N ARG A 132 3.08 -3.15 21.30
CA ARG A 132 1.78 -2.51 21.53
C ARG A 132 0.76 -3.57 21.97
N PRO A 133 0.22 -3.50 23.19
CA PRO A 133 -0.78 -4.47 23.66
C PRO A 133 -1.98 -4.56 22.71
N GLY A 134 -2.32 -5.78 22.27
CA GLY A 134 -3.46 -6.07 21.38
C GLY A 134 -3.24 -5.69 19.92
N ASN A 135 -2.05 -5.22 19.54
CA ASN A 135 -1.77 -4.82 18.16
C ASN A 135 -1.72 -6.02 17.20
N ASP A 136 -1.31 -7.18 17.67
CA ASP A 136 -1.43 -8.45 16.95
C ASP A 136 -2.86 -8.75 16.55
N ASP A 137 -3.81 -8.64 17.49
CA ASP A 137 -5.23 -8.83 17.20
C ASP A 137 -5.76 -7.85 16.15
N TYR A 138 -5.40 -6.57 16.25
CA TYR A 138 -5.80 -5.57 15.24
C TYR A 138 -5.22 -5.85 13.85
N GLN A 139 -3.98 -6.33 13.78
CA GLN A 139 -3.36 -6.71 12.50
C GLN A 139 -4.03 -7.96 11.91
N LEU A 140 -4.34 -8.97 12.73
CA LEU A 140 -5.06 -10.16 12.29
C LEU A 140 -6.50 -9.85 11.86
N ASP A 141 -7.17 -8.92 12.54
CA ASP A 141 -8.48 -8.41 12.14
C ASP A 141 -8.41 -7.69 10.79
N LEU A 142 -7.36 -6.89 10.54
CA LEU A 142 -7.13 -6.25 9.25
C LEU A 142 -6.86 -7.28 8.14
N PHE A 143 -6.05 -8.31 8.41
CA PHE A 143 -5.84 -9.41 7.47
C PHE A 143 -7.14 -10.12 7.15
N TYR A 144 -8.01 -10.36 8.14
CA TYR A 144 -9.32 -10.98 7.92
C TYR A 144 -10.26 -10.10 7.08
N ASP A 145 -10.33 -8.81 7.39
CA ASP A 145 -11.19 -7.86 6.69
C ASP A 145 -10.73 -7.58 5.25
N TYR A 146 -9.44 -7.76 4.93
CA TYR A 146 -8.89 -7.54 3.59
C TYR A 146 -9.62 -8.31 2.47
N ARG A 147 -10.29 -9.43 2.80
CA ARG A 147 -11.17 -10.16 1.86
C ARG A 147 -12.30 -9.28 1.29
N ASN A 148 -12.72 -8.24 2.01
CA ASN A 148 -13.76 -7.30 1.57
C ASN A 148 -13.19 -6.30 0.56
N ASN A 149 -11.94 -5.84 0.73
CA ASN A 149 -11.25 -5.04 -0.28
C ASN A 149 -11.17 -5.79 -1.63
N VAL A 150 -10.85 -7.08 -1.57
CA VAL A 150 -10.77 -7.94 -2.75
C VAL A 150 -12.09 -8.01 -3.54
N LYS A 151 -13.24 -8.04 -2.85
CA LYS A 151 -14.57 -8.09 -3.49
C LYS A 151 -14.90 -6.84 -4.29
N GLN A 152 -14.28 -5.70 -3.98
CA GLN A 152 -14.54 -4.42 -4.66
C GLN A 152 -13.78 -4.29 -5.99
N TYR A 153 -12.85 -5.20 -6.29
CA TYR A 153 -12.02 -5.11 -7.50
C TYR A 153 -12.78 -5.08 -8.82
N PRO A 154 -13.84 -5.89 -9.03
CA PRO A 154 -14.60 -5.82 -10.27
C PRO A 154 -15.17 -4.42 -10.53
N GLU A 155 -15.67 -3.74 -9.49
CA GLU A 155 -16.20 -2.38 -9.56
C GLU A 155 -15.08 -1.37 -9.85
N PHE A 156 -13.93 -1.46 -9.17
CA PHE A 156 -12.79 -0.60 -9.46
C PHE A 156 -12.30 -0.77 -10.89
N GLN A 157 -12.14 -2.02 -11.35
CA GLN A 157 -11.70 -2.30 -12.70
C GLN A 157 -12.70 -1.81 -13.74
N GLU A 158 -14.01 -1.94 -13.49
CA GLU A 158 -15.05 -1.39 -14.36
C GLU A 158 -14.98 0.13 -14.41
N TYR A 159 -14.83 0.79 -13.26
CA TYR A 159 -14.63 2.23 -13.20
C TYR A 159 -13.44 2.68 -14.04
N PHE A 160 -12.28 2.04 -13.92
CA PHE A 160 -11.10 2.41 -14.73
C PHE A 160 -11.31 2.15 -16.23
N ARG A 161 -11.96 1.03 -16.59
CA ARG A 161 -12.30 0.73 -17.99
C ARG A 161 -13.23 1.79 -18.59
N ASN A 162 -14.21 2.27 -17.83
CA ASN A 162 -15.21 3.22 -18.34
C ASN A 162 -14.77 4.68 -18.26
N SER A 163 -14.14 5.08 -17.15
CA SER A 163 -13.73 6.48 -16.91
C SER A 163 -12.58 6.91 -17.80
N GLN A 164 -11.69 5.98 -18.18
CA GLN A 164 -10.43 6.29 -18.87
C GLN A 164 -9.62 7.38 -18.16
N VAL A 165 -9.75 7.48 -16.82
CA VAL A 165 -8.93 8.40 -16.04
C VAL A 165 -7.46 8.03 -16.26
N PRO A 166 -6.57 9.00 -16.57
CA PRO A 166 -5.16 8.70 -16.74
C PRO A 166 -4.60 8.10 -15.45
N LEU A 167 -4.06 6.89 -15.56
CA LEU A 167 -3.58 6.08 -14.43
C LEU A 167 -2.12 5.73 -14.67
N LEU A 168 -1.29 5.93 -13.65
CA LEU A 168 0.07 5.39 -13.62
C LEU A 168 0.15 4.34 -12.51
N ALA A 169 0.04 3.08 -12.89
CA ALA A 169 0.36 1.95 -12.03
C ALA A 169 1.84 1.60 -12.22
N VAL A 170 2.60 1.62 -11.13
CA VAL A 170 4.03 1.27 -11.14
C VAL A 170 4.24 0.09 -10.19
N TRP A 171 5.00 -0.90 -10.64
CA TRP A 171 5.44 -2.04 -9.84
C TRP A 171 6.94 -2.23 -10.01
N GLY A 172 7.61 -2.76 -9.00
CA GLY A 172 9.01 -3.13 -9.07
C GLY A 172 9.19 -4.31 -10.02
N GLN A 173 10.22 -4.26 -10.88
CA GLN A 173 10.53 -5.36 -11.80
C GLN A 173 10.77 -6.70 -11.07
N LYS A 174 11.19 -6.63 -9.80
CA LYS A 174 11.52 -7.77 -8.95
C LYS A 174 10.56 -7.97 -7.79
N ASP A 175 9.42 -7.29 -7.81
CA ASP A 175 8.39 -7.51 -6.82
C ASP A 175 7.87 -8.94 -7.00
N THR A 176 8.14 -9.79 -6.03
CA THR A 176 7.66 -11.18 -6.01
C THR A 176 6.22 -11.18 -5.53
N MET A 177 5.31 -11.65 -6.38
CA MET A 177 3.89 -11.86 -6.02
C MET A 177 3.72 -13.04 -5.06
#